data_AF-A0A093BVN3-F1
#
_entry.id   AF-A0A093BVN3-F1
#
_cell.length_a   1.000
_cell.length_b   1.000
_cell.length_c   1.000
_cell.angle_alpha   90.00
_cell.angle_beta   90.00
_cell.angle_gamma   90.00
#
_symmetry.space_group_name_H-M   'P 1'
#
loop_
_entity.id
_entity.type
_entity.pdbx_description
1 polymer ?
#
loop_
_entity_poly.entity_id
_entity_poly.type
_entity_poly.pdbx_seq_one_letter_code
_entity_poly.pdbx_strand_id
1 'polypeptide(L)'
;LFSVLKTFLHDPLVEWSKPVKGNTRAQVNETGEVVNEKAKTHVLDIEQRLQGVIKTRNRIKGLPLSIEGHVHYLIQEASDDNLLCQMYMGWAPYM
;
A
#
# COMPACT_ATOMS: atom_id res chain seq x y z
N LEU A 1 9.18 -7.67 12.58
CA LEU A 1 8.57 -6.50 11.91
C LEU A 1 7.41 -6.91 11.01
N PHE A 2 7.60 -7.76 9.99
CA PHE A 2 6.50 -8.22 9.12
C PHE A 2 5.38 -8.97 9.88
N SER A 3 5.73 -9.68 10.96
CA SER A 3 4.77 -10.29 11.89
C SER A 3 3.79 -9.29 12.51
N VAL A 4 4.21 -8.03 12.73
CA VAL A 4 3.34 -6.95 13.22
C VAL A 4 2.37 -6.50 12.13
N LEU A 5 2.80 -6.42 10.87
CA LEU A 5 1.91 -6.07 9.76
C LEU A 5 0.80 -7.10 9.55
N LYS A 6 1.08 -8.39 9.80
CA LYS A 6 0.09 -9.47 9.70
C LYS A 6 -1.03 -9.34 10.72
N THR A 7 -0.83 -8.70 11.87
CA THR A 7 -1.92 -8.54 12.85
C THR A 7 -2.99 -7.57 12.36
N PHE A 8 -2.63 -6.56 11.56
CA PHE A 8 -3.59 -5.61 10.95
C PHE A 8 -4.53 -6.27 9.91
N LEU A 9 -4.24 -7.49 9.47
CA LEU A 9 -5.16 -8.27 8.63
C LEU A 9 -6.40 -8.71 9.42
N HIS A 10 -6.24 -8.89 10.73
CA HIS A 10 -7.27 -9.41 11.63
C HIS A 10 -7.79 -8.34 12.60
N ASP A 11 -7.35 -7.08 12.45
CA ASP A 11 -7.82 -5.98 13.29
C ASP A 11 -9.20 -5.51 12.80
N PRO A 12 -10.27 -5.70 13.60
CA PRO A 12 -11.64 -5.37 13.21
C PRO A 12 -11.90 -3.85 13.10
N LEU A 13 -11.00 -3.01 13.63
CA LEU A 13 -11.13 -1.55 13.58
C LEU A 13 -10.35 -0.92 12.41
N VAL A 14 -9.56 -1.71 11.68
CA VAL A 14 -8.78 -1.20 10.56
C VAL A 14 -9.61 -1.18 9.28
N GLU A 15 -9.92 0.03 8.83
CA GLU A 15 -10.73 0.25 7.64
C GLU A 15 -9.89 0.19 6.34
N TRP A 16 -9.79 -0.97 5.69
CA TRP A 16 -9.19 -1.08 4.34
C TRP A 16 -10.20 -0.88 3.20
N SER A 17 -11.50 -0.83 3.51
CA SER A 17 -12.56 -0.51 2.55
C SER A 17 -13.43 0.59 3.13
N LYS A 18 -13.65 1.65 2.34
CA LYS A 18 -14.64 2.67 2.69
C LYS A 18 -16.01 2.00 2.83
N PRO A 19 -16.81 2.34 3.84
CA PRO A 19 -18.22 1.98 3.82
C PRO A 19 -18.83 2.61 2.57
N VAL A 20 -19.36 1.77 1.68
CA VAL A 20 -20.09 2.25 0.51
C VAL A 20 -21.25 3.09 1.04
N LYS A 21 -21.36 4.36 0.60
CA LYS A 21 -22.54 5.18 0.89
C LYS A 21 -23.76 4.46 0.32
N GLY A 22 -24.50 3.78 1.20
CA GLY A 22 -25.65 2.96 0.83
C GLY A 22 -25.58 1.58 1.48
N ASN A 23 -26.05 1.49 2.73
CA ASN A 23 -26.64 0.36 3.45
C ASN A 23 -26.10 -1.09 3.31
N THR A 24 -24.99 -1.36 2.63
CA THR A 24 -24.32 -2.66 2.71
C THR A 24 -23.27 -2.57 3.81
N ARG A 25 -23.73 -2.73 5.06
CA ARG A 25 -22.85 -3.23 6.13
C ARG A 25 -22.12 -4.43 5.52
N ALA A 26 -20.79 -4.38 5.47
CA ALA A 26 -19.99 -5.57 5.24
C ALA A 26 -20.59 -6.67 6.13
N GLN A 27 -20.91 -7.84 5.57
CA GLN A 27 -21.49 -8.94 6.31
C GLN A 27 -20.54 -9.27 7.47
N VAL A 28 -20.83 -8.71 8.64
CA VAL A 28 -20.17 -9.04 9.88
C VAL A 28 -20.70 -10.43 10.19
N ASN A 29 -19.87 -11.46 10.01
CA ASN A 29 -20.19 -12.79 10.51
C ASN A 29 -20.55 -12.66 12.00
N GLU A 30 -21.41 -13.52 12.53
CA GLU A 30 -21.86 -13.47 13.93
C GLU A 30 -20.71 -13.47 14.97
N THR A 31 -19.49 -13.83 14.54
CA THR A 31 -18.23 -13.78 15.30
C THR A 31 -17.52 -12.42 15.32
N GLY A 32 -17.96 -11.42 14.55
CA GLY A 32 -17.27 -10.13 14.41
C GLY A 32 -16.05 -10.15 13.48
N GLU A 33 -15.73 -11.31 12.88
CA GLU A 33 -14.56 -11.49 12.03
C GLU A 33 -14.81 -10.99 10.60
N VAL A 34 -14.12 -9.92 10.22
CA VAL A 34 -14.12 -9.39 8.85
C VAL A 34 -12.84 -9.85 8.15
N VAL A 35 -12.96 -10.80 7.23
CA VAL A 35 -11.81 -11.19 6.38
C VAL A 35 -11.62 -10.13 5.30
N ASN A 36 -10.56 -9.33 5.45
CA ASN A 36 -10.28 -8.24 4.54
C ASN A 36 -9.36 -8.69 3.39
N GLU A 37 -9.95 -9.10 2.26
CA GLU A 37 -9.18 -9.53 1.08
C GLU A 37 -8.21 -8.46 0.57
N LYS A 38 -8.55 -7.17 0.69
CA LYS A 38 -7.63 -6.07 0.33
C LYS A 38 -6.43 -6.02 1.26
N ALA A 39 -6.63 -6.23 2.56
CA ALA A 39 -5.53 -6.26 3.50
C ALA A 39 -4.51 -7.37 3.16
N LYS A 40 -4.96 -8.56 2.72
CA LYS A 40 -4.04 -9.62 2.24
C LYS A 40 -3.18 -9.13 1.08
N THR A 41 -3.79 -8.47 0.10
CA THR A 41 -3.06 -7.93 -1.07
C THR A 41 -2.04 -6.86 -0.65
N HIS A 42 -2.41 -5.96 0.26
CA HIS A 42 -1.53 -4.92 0.77
C HIS A 42 -0.37 -5.47 1.59
N VAL A 43 -0.61 -6.49 2.42
CA VAL A 43 0.47 -7.15 3.18
C VAL A 43 1.50 -7.78 2.24
N LEU A 44 1.06 -8.45 1.17
CA LEU A 44 1.96 -9.00 0.14
C LEU A 44 2.72 -7.91 -0.62
N ASP A 45 2.05 -6.80 -0.96
CA ASP A 45 2.71 -5.67 -1.61
C ASP A 45 3.78 -5.02 -0.72
N ILE A 46 3.52 -4.92 0.60
CA ILE A 46 4.51 -4.41 1.55
C ILE A 46 5.69 -5.37 1.66
N GLU A 47 5.45 -6.68 1.73
CA GLU A 47 6.51 -7.70 1.76
C GLU A 47 7.45 -7.58 0.55
N GLN A 48 6.88 -7.43 -0.64
CA GLN A 48 7.66 -7.27 -1.87
C GLN A 48 8.48 -5.98 -1.87
N ARG A 49 7.91 -4.86 -1.40
CA ARG A 49 8.66 -3.60 -1.24
C ARG A 49 9.82 -3.76 -0.26
N LEU A 50 9.61 -4.45 0.86
CA LEU A 50 10.66 -4.74 1.84
C LEU A 50 11.78 -5.63 1.28
N GLN A 51 11.48 -6.45 0.26
CA GLN A 51 12.46 -7.28 -0.45
C GLN A 51 13.13 -6.56 -1.62
N GLY A 52 12.87 -5.26 -1.83
CA GLY A 52 13.47 -4.48 -2.92
C GLY A 52 12.78 -4.68 -4.27
N VAL A 53 11.63 -5.33 -4.32
CA VAL A 53 10.84 -5.54 -5.54
C VAL A 53 10.02 -4.29 -5.86
N ILE A 54 10.27 -3.68 -7.02
CA ILE A 54 9.54 -2.50 -7.48
C ILE A 54 8.36 -2.92 -8.36
N LYS A 55 7.18 -2.39 -8.07
CA LYS A 55 5.97 -2.53 -8.87
C LYS A 55 5.57 -1.18 -9.44
N THR A 56 5.40 -1.09 -10.77
CA THR A 56 4.83 0.08 -11.44
C THR A 56 3.57 -0.35 -12.18
N ARG A 57 2.43 0.32 -11.96
CA ARG A 57 1.13 0.00 -12.60
C ARG A 57 0.80 -1.50 -12.58
N ASN A 58 0.92 -2.13 -11.40
CA ASN A 58 0.69 -3.58 -11.18
C ASN A 58 1.62 -4.54 -11.95
N ARG A 59 2.74 -4.05 -12.50
CA ARG A 59 3.76 -4.89 -13.13
C ARG A 59 5.06 -4.81 -12.33
N ILE A 60 5.65 -5.97 -12.06
CA ILE A 60 6.97 -6.06 -11.42
C ILE A 60 8.01 -5.56 -12.43
N LYS A 61 8.84 -4.61 -12.01
CA LYS A 61 9.98 -4.13 -12.80
C LYS A 61 11.23 -4.91 -12.40
N GLY A 62 11.66 -5.80 -13.30
CA GLY A 62 12.97 -6.45 -13.21
C GLY A 62 13.17 -7.32 -11.98
N LEU A 63 14.43 -7.51 -11.62
CA LEU A 63 14.87 -8.22 -10.43
C LEU A 63 14.82 -7.29 -9.20
N PRO A 64 14.75 -7.86 -7.97
CA PRO A 64 14.86 -7.06 -6.75
C PRO A 64 16.15 -6.22 -6.76
N LEU A 65 16.04 -4.95 -6.36
CA LEU A 65 17.19 -4.06 -6.29
C LEU A 65 18.04 -4.32 -5.04
N SER A 66 19.31 -3.91 -5.10
CA SER A 66 20.12 -3.76 -3.88
C SER A 66 19.52 -2.69 -2.97
N ILE A 67 19.95 -2.66 -1.71
CA ILE A 67 19.49 -1.65 -0.73
C ILE A 67 19.73 -0.24 -1.27
N GLU A 68 20.96 0.05 -1.69
CA GLU A 68 21.34 1.34 -2.26
C GLU A 68 20.56 1.66 -3.54
N GLY A 69 20.35 0.66 -4.40
CA GLY A 69 19.56 0.82 -5.63
C GLY A 69 18.10 1.15 -5.34
N HIS A 70 17.49 0.49 -4.36
CA HIS A 70 16.12 0.77 -3.95
C HIS A 70 15.99 2.17 -3.35
N VAL A 71 16.94 2.59 -2.51
CA VAL A 71 16.98 3.96 -1.95
C VAL A 71 17.14 4.99 -3.06
N HIS A 72 18.11 4.79 -3.96
CA HIS A 72 18.36 5.71 -5.07
C HIS A 72 17.14 5.85 -5.98
N TYR A 73 16.49 4.73 -6.30
CA TYR A 73 15.25 4.72 -7.08
C TYR A 73 14.14 5.54 -6.41
N LEU A 74 13.94 5.39 -5.09
CA LEU A 74 12.91 6.14 -4.36
C LEU A 74 13.21 7.65 -4.32
N ILE A 75 14.48 8.04 -4.20
CA ILE A 75 14.89 9.45 -4.27
C ILE A 75 14.55 10.03 -5.65
N GLN A 76 14.81 9.28 -6.72
CA GLN A 76 14.46 9.71 -8.07
C GLN A 76 12.95 9.84 -8.27
N GLU A 77 12.13 8.87 -7.81
CA GLU A 77 10.67 9.01 -7.89
C GLU A 77 10.14 10.23 -7.13
N ALA A 78 10.73 10.53 -5.96
CA ALA A 78 10.33 11.69 -5.16
C ALA A 78 10.81 13.03 -5.73
N SER A 79 11.76 13.02 -6.67
CA SER A 79 12.36 14.23 -7.27
C SER A 79 12.00 14.39 -8.76
N ASP A 80 11.17 13.52 -9.32
CA ASP A 80 10.76 13.60 -10.73
C ASP A 80 9.66 14.65 -10.90
N ASP A 81 9.98 15.76 -11.57
CA ASP A 81 9.04 16.84 -11.86
C ASP A 81 7.74 16.36 -12.52
N ASN A 82 7.79 15.33 -13.37
CA ASN A 82 6.59 14.79 -14.01
C ASN A 82 5.67 14.11 -13.01
N LEU A 83 6.23 13.45 -11.98
CA LEU A 83 5.46 12.83 -10.90
C LEU A 83 5.00 13.89 -9.88
N LEU A 84 5.84 14.86 -9.56
CA LEU A 84 5.50 15.98 -8.67
C LEU A 84 4.32 16.79 -9.22
N CYS A 85 4.29 17.05 -10.54
CA CYS A 85 3.18 17.74 -11.20
C CYS A 85 1.86 16.96 -11.15
N GLN A 86 1.89 15.65 -10.89
CA GLN A 86 0.68 14.81 -10.74
C GLN A 86 0.18 14.77 -9.29
N MET A 87 0.92 15.31 -8.33
CA MET A 87 0.48 15.36 -6.94
C MET A 87 -0.69 16.33 -6.75
N TYR A 88 -1.55 16.01 -5.78
CA TYR A 88 -2.64 16.91 -5.41
C TYR A 88 -2.10 18.24 -4.87
N MET A 89 -2.55 19.37 -5.41
CA MET A 89 -2.02 20.71 -5.10
C MET A 89 -2.01 21.06 -3.60
N GLY A 90 -2.92 20.50 -2.79
CA GLY A 90 -2.95 20.74 -1.35
C GLY A 90 -1.76 20.14 -0.57
N TRP A 91 -0.98 19.24 -1.18
CA TRP A 91 0.30 18.78 -0.66
C TRP A 91 1.46 19.72 -1.00
N ALA A 92 1.21 20.79 -1.77
CA ALA A 92 2.18 21.79 -2.17
C ALA A 92 3.49 21.21 -2.74
N PRO A 93 3.45 20.43 -3.84
CA PRO A 93 4.64 19.78 -4.42
C PRO A 93 5.67 20.76 -5.01
N TYR A 94 5.33 22.05 -5.07
CA TYR A 94 6.18 23.14 -5.56
C TYR A 94 7.04 23.80 -4.46
N MET A 95 6.86 23.40 -3.19
CA MET A 95 7.63 23.89 -2.04
C MET A 95 8.83 22.99 -1.77
#